data_AF-A0A3L6DUD0-F1
#
_entry.id   AF-A0A3L6DUD0-F1
#
_cell.length_a   1.000
_cell.length_b   1.000
_cell.length_c   1.000
_cell.angle_alpha   90.00
_cell.angle_beta   90.00
_cell.angle_gamma   90.00
#
_symmetry.space_group_name_H-M   'P 1'
#
loop_
_entity.id
_entity.type
_entity.pdbx_description
1 polymer ?
#
loop_
_entity_poly.entity_id
_entity_poly.type
_entity_poly.pdbx_seq_one_letter_code
_entity_poly.pdbx_strand_id
1 'polypeptide(L)'
;MEYSNLQQQAASLKKNLFDQGYLDEQFCQIEDLQDEASPNFTEEVVSLFFKNSTRLMTNIEQAMDRNPRDFSKWDVNMQQLKGTCSSIGACRMKNECTSFRNRCGDENVEGSLTLSLPGSYSVCNFHFDFFFCCMRSFQNLKREHGVLRQKLESYFQLLRQAGPAVTATRPRGM
;
A
#
# COMPACT_ATOMS: atom_id res chain seq x y z
N MET A 1 -25.12 20.24 13.33
CA MET A 1 -24.64 19.13 14.19
C MET A 1 -24.15 17.91 13.39
N GLU A 2 -24.43 17.77 12.08
CA GLU A 2 -23.95 16.63 11.27
C GLU A 2 -22.47 16.73 10.84
N TYR A 3 -21.96 17.93 10.61
CA TYR A 3 -20.56 18.20 10.23
C TYR A 3 -19.53 17.61 11.19
N SER A 4 -19.78 17.73 12.50
CA SER A 4 -18.96 17.17 13.58
C SER A 4 -18.94 15.64 13.58
N ASN A 5 -20.00 14.98 13.10
CA ASN A 5 -20.05 13.52 13.03
C ASN A 5 -19.20 12.99 11.86
N LEU A 6 -19.27 13.64 10.69
CA LEU A 6 -18.48 13.25 9.51
C LEU A 6 -16.97 13.44 9.73
N GLN A 7 -16.57 14.55 10.38
CA GLN A 7 -15.17 14.75 10.76
C GLN A 7 -14.67 13.73 11.78
N GLN A 8 -15.50 13.38 12.78
CA GLN A 8 -15.18 12.31 13.72
C GLN A 8 -15.05 10.95 13.03
N GLN A 9 -15.90 10.66 12.05
CA GLN A 9 -15.80 9.44 11.24
C GLN A 9 -14.50 9.40 10.42
N ALA A 10 -14.14 10.52 9.76
CA ALA A 10 -12.89 10.62 9.02
C ALA A 10 -11.67 10.44 9.94
N ALA A 11 -11.65 11.07 11.11
CA ALA A 11 -10.60 10.92 12.11
C ALA A 11 -10.51 9.48 12.64
N SER A 12 -11.64 8.82 12.87
CA SER A 12 -11.69 7.41 13.27
C SER A 12 -11.13 6.48 12.20
N LEU A 13 -11.49 6.70 10.92
CA LEU A 13 -10.95 5.91 9.81
C LEU A 13 -9.45 6.11 9.63
N LYS A 14 -8.98 7.36 9.73
CA LYS A 14 -7.56 7.67 9.73
C LYS A 14 -6.85 6.93 10.84
N LYS A 15 -7.32 7.04 12.08
CA LYS A 15 -6.74 6.32 13.22
C LYS A 15 -6.70 4.81 12.99
N ASN A 16 -7.78 4.23 12.46
CA ASN A 16 -7.83 2.81 12.09
C ASN A 16 -6.76 2.42 11.04
N LEU A 17 -6.44 3.30 10.08
CA LEU A 17 -5.37 3.06 9.10
C LEU A 17 -3.99 3.00 9.77
N PHE A 18 -3.71 3.88 10.74
CA PHE A 18 -2.47 3.86 11.52
C PHE A 18 -2.40 2.65 12.47
N ASP A 19 -3.49 2.37 13.21
CA ASP A 19 -3.56 1.25 14.17
C ASP A 19 -3.40 -0.11 13.47
N GLN A 20 -3.90 -0.24 12.23
CA GLN A 20 -3.72 -1.44 11.39
C GLN A 20 -2.37 -1.46 10.65
N GLY A 21 -1.52 -0.44 10.81
CA GLY A 21 -0.21 -0.32 10.18
C GLY A 21 -0.24 -0.10 8.66
N TYR A 22 -1.36 0.35 8.11
CA TYR A 22 -1.46 0.68 6.68
C TYR A 22 -0.62 1.90 6.32
N LEU A 23 -0.65 2.92 7.17
CA LEU A 23 0.05 4.18 7.02
C LEU A 23 1.08 4.37 8.15
N ASP A 24 2.15 5.09 7.85
CA ASP A 24 3.17 5.53 8.80
C ASP A 24 3.24 7.07 8.88
N GLU A 25 4.14 7.57 9.72
CA GLU A 25 4.33 9.01 9.98
C GLU A 25 4.63 9.84 8.71
N GLN A 26 5.14 9.21 7.63
CA GLN A 26 5.35 9.91 6.37
C GLN A 26 4.04 10.46 5.79
N PHE A 27 2.91 9.80 6.06
CA PHE A 27 1.60 10.30 5.64
C PHE A 27 1.22 11.59 6.37
N CYS A 28 1.54 11.69 7.67
CA CYS A 28 1.33 12.92 8.44
C CYS A 28 2.12 14.08 7.85
N GLN A 29 3.37 13.86 7.44
CA GLN A 29 4.18 14.90 6.79
C GLN A 29 3.55 15.41 5.49
N ILE A 30 2.87 14.56 4.73
CA ILE A 30 2.19 14.95 3.50
C ILE A 30 0.94 15.77 3.82
N GLU A 31 0.19 15.39 4.86
CA GLU A 31 -0.94 16.18 5.34
C GLU A 31 -0.50 17.54 5.88
N ASP A 32 0.65 17.64 6.56
CA ASP A 32 1.19 18.91 7.08
C ASP A 32 1.63 19.88 5.97
N LEU A 33 1.92 19.37 4.77
CA LEU A 33 2.20 20.18 3.58
C LEU A 33 0.94 20.77 2.93
N GLN A 34 -0.24 20.32 3.34
CA GLN A 34 -1.50 20.84 2.84
C GLN A 34 -1.80 22.21 3.49
N ASP A 35 -1.91 23.26 2.67
CA ASP A 35 -2.22 24.62 3.11
C ASP A 35 -3.59 25.07 2.55
N GLU A 36 -4.10 26.21 3.02
CA GLU A 36 -5.37 26.79 2.53
C GLU A 36 -5.33 27.12 1.03
N ALA A 37 -4.13 27.33 0.46
CA ALA A 37 -3.91 27.53 -0.97
C ALA A 37 -3.99 26.22 -1.80
N SER A 38 -3.88 25.05 -1.17
CA SER A 38 -3.84 23.74 -1.84
C SER A 38 -4.56 22.64 -1.02
N PRO A 39 -5.88 22.79 -0.75
CA PRO A 39 -6.63 21.87 0.12
C PRO A 39 -6.75 20.44 -0.41
N ASN A 40 -6.34 20.17 -1.65
CA ASN A 40 -6.37 18.84 -2.27
C ASN A 40 -4.98 18.22 -2.47
N PHE A 41 -3.91 18.85 -1.96
CA PHE A 41 -2.54 18.37 -2.15
C PHE A 41 -2.38 16.90 -1.74
N THR A 42 -2.86 16.54 -0.55
CA THR A 42 -2.80 15.15 -0.04
C THR A 42 -3.58 14.19 -0.93
N GLU A 43 -4.79 14.55 -1.38
CA GLU A 43 -5.62 13.72 -2.27
C GLU A 43 -4.93 13.50 -3.63
N GLU A 44 -4.29 14.54 -4.18
CA GLU A 44 -3.53 14.45 -5.44
C GLU A 44 -2.30 13.54 -5.31
N VAL A 45 -1.53 13.67 -4.24
CA VAL A 45 -0.38 12.81 -3.95
C VAL A 45 -0.81 11.35 -3.82
N VAL A 46 -1.91 11.10 -3.10
CA VAL A 46 -2.51 9.76 -2.97
C VAL A 46 -3.00 9.21 -4.30
N SER A 47 -3.69 10.03 -5.10
CA SER A 47 -4.16 9.64 -6.43
C SER A 47 -3.01 9.29 -7.37
N LEU A 48 -1.94 10.09 -7.35
CA LEU A 48 -0.74 9.85 -8.13
C LEU A 48 -0.03 8.54 -7.70
N PHE A 49 0.05 8.30 -6.40
CA PHE A 49 0.55 7.03 -5.85
C PHE A 49 -0.26 5.84 -6.39
N PHE A 50 -1.60 5.88 -6.34
CA PHE A 50 -2.43 4.79 -6.83
C PHE A 50 -2.31 4.58 -8.34
N LYS A 51 -2.15 5.65 -9.11
CA LYS A 51 -1.91 5.58 -10.56
C LYS A 51 -0.56 4.92 -10.88
N ASN A 52 0.50 5.33 -10.19
CA ASN A 52 1.85 4.78 -10.39
C ASN A 52 1.94 3.32 -9.94
N SER A 53 1.40 3.00 -8.76
CA SER A 53 1.39 1.63 -8.22
C SER A 53 0.58 0.66 -9.07
N THR A 54 -0.60 1.06 -9.56
CA THR A 54 -1.40 0.22 -10.47
C THR A 54 -0.62 -0.09 -11.77
N ARG A 55 0.07 0.90 -12.34
CA ARG A 55 0.91 0.69 -13.53
C ARG A 55 2.05 -0.29 -13.26
N LEU A 56 2.73 -0.15 -12.12
CA LEU A 56 3.79 -1.07 -11.71
C LEU A 56 3.26 -2.50 -11.49
N MET A 57 2.09 -2.66 -10.87
CA MET A 57 1.45 -3.96 -10.70
C MET A 57 1.16 -4.62 -12.04
N THR A 58 0.55 -3.91 -12.99
CA THR A 58 0.28 -4.46 -14.33
C THR A 58 1.58 -4.83 -15.06
N ASN A 59 2.65 -4.05 -14.90
CA ASN A 59 3.96 -4.39 -15.46
C ASN A 59 4.51 -5.69 -14.86
N ILE A 60 4.36 -5.88 -13.55
CA ILE A 60 4.80 -7.11 -12.86
C ILE A 60 3.96 -8.30 -13.33
N GLU A 61 2.63 -8.16 -13.46
CA GLU A 61 1.76 -9.21 -14.01
C GLU A 61 2.17 -9.63 -15.41
N GLN A 62 2.36 -8.66 -16.30
CA GLN A 62 2.81 -8.95 -17.66
C GLN A 62 4.20 -9.57 -17.70
N ALA A 63 5.10 -9.18 -16.79
CA ALA A 63 6.42 -9.79 -16.67
C ALA A 63 6.32 -11.24 -16.18
N MET A 64 5.39 -11.55 -15.27
CA MET A 64 5.12 -12.92 -14.80
C MET A 64 4.51 -13.79 -15.90
N ASP A 65 3.55 -13.26 -16.67
CA ASP A 65 2.89 -13.99 -17.75
C ASP A 65 3.84 -14.24 -18.94
N ARG A 66 4.66 -13.26 -19.31
CA ARG A 66 5.56 -13.35 -20.47
C ARG A 66 6.84 -14.11 -20.16
N ASN A 67 7.41 -13.90 -18.98
CA ASN A 67 8.72 -14.44 -18.59
C ASN A 67 8.69 -14.97 -17.14
N PRO A 68 8.13 -16.18 -16.90
CA PRO A 68 8.01 -16.78 -15.57
C PRO A 68 9.35 -17.10 -14.87
N ARG A 69 10.49 -16.87 -15.54
CA ARG A 69 11.86 -17.14 -15.06
C ARG A 69 12.71 -15.89 -14.89
N ASP A 70 12.18 -14.70 -15.14
CA ASP A 70 12.95 -13.45 -15.08
C ASP A 70 12.68 -12.71 -13.76
N PHE A 71 13.18 -13.29 -12.66
CA PHE A 71 13.03 -12.74 -11.31
C PHE A 71 13.71 -11.38 -11.14
N SER A 72 14.79 -11.15 -11.89
CA SER A 72 15.49 -9.86 -11.92
C SER A 72 14.54 -8.72 -12.33
N LYS A 73 13.74 -8.93 -13.39
CA LYS A 73 12.73 -7.94 -13.78
C LYS A 73 11.64 -7.75 -12.73
N TRP A 74 11.21 -8.82 -12.06
CA TRP A 74 10.19 -8.69 -11.01
C TRP A 74 10.72 -7.92 -9.81
N ASP A 75 11.97 -8.20 -9.41
CA ASP A 75 12.64 -7.51 -8.31
C ASP A 75 12.79 -6.02 -8.58
N VAL A 76 13.26 -5.63 -9.78
CA VAL A 76 13.38 -4.21 -10.16
C VAL A 76 12.02 -3.50 -10.07
N ASN A 77 10.96 -4.10 -10.59
CA ASN A 77 9.62 -3.52 -10.50
C ASN A 77 9.10 -3.46 -9.05
N MET A 78 9.38 -4.48 -8.23
CA MET A 78 9.01 -4.50 -6.82
C MET A 78 9.76 -3.47 -5.99
N GLN A 79 11.04 -3.26 -6.28
CA GLN A 79 11.85 -2.24 -5.64
C GLN A 79 11.32 -0.84 -5.97
N GLN A 80 10.91 -0.61 -7.23
CA GLN A 80 10.24 0.64 -7.62
C GLN A 80 8.91 0.81 -6.88
N LEU A 81 8.09 -0.25 -6.79
CA LEU A 81 6.82 -0.21 -6.06
C LEU A 81 7.05 0.11 -4.58
N LYS A 82 8.02 -0.52 -3.94
CA LYS A 82 8.44 -0.24 -2.56
C LYS A 82 8.87 1.22 -2.39
N GLY A 83 9.59 1.78 -3.36
CA GLY A 83 9.95 3.20 -3.40
C GLY A 83 8.71 4.11 -3.39
N THR A 84 7.74 3.83 -4.26
CA THR A 84 6.46 4.59 -4.27
C THR A 84 5.63 4.41 -3.00
N CYS A 85 5.70 3.26 -2.34
CA CYS A 85 5.04 3.07 -1.04
C CYS A 85 5.67 3.94 0.05
N SER A 86 7.00 4.04 0.02
CA SER A 86 7.76 4.81 1.00
C SER A 86 7.52 6.31 0.85
N SER A 87 7.26 6.81 -0.37
CA SER A 87 6.97 8.23 -0.58
C SER A 87 5.65 8.71 0.02
N ILE A 88 4.70 7.80 0.27
CA ILE A 88 3.38 8.14 0.84
C ILE A 88 3.15 7.57 2.24
N GLY A 89 4.13 6.85 2.77
CA GLY A 89 4.00 6.16 4.06
C GLY A 89 3.11 4.93 4.04
N ALA A 90 2.90 4.29 2.88
CA ALA A 90 2.13 3.05 2.76
C ALA A 90 2.94 1.85 3.31
N CYS A 91 3.13 1.82 4.63
CA CYS A 91 4.02 0.87 5.32
C CYS A 91 3.61 -0.58 5.09
N ARG A 92 2.31 -0.90 5.12
CA ARG A 92 1.83 -2.26 4.86
C ARG A 92 2.21 -2.76 3.47
N MET A 93 2.00 -1.95 2.43
CA MET A 93 2.41 -2.31 1.07
C MET A 93 3.93 -2.45 0.95
N LYS A 94 4.71 -1.57 1.59
CA LYS A 94 6.18 -1.63 1.65
C LYS A 94 6.66 -2.95 2.26
N ASN A 95 5.97 -3.42 3.31
CA ASN A 95 6.25 -4.69 3.97
C ASN A 95 5.93 -5.87 3.05
N GLU A 96 4.78 -5.87 2.38
CA GLU A 96 4.43 -6.90 1.39
C GLU A 96 5.43 -6.96 0.23
N CYS A 97 5.91 -5.80 -0.27
CA CYS A 97 6.95 -5.76 -1.30
C CYS A 97 8.25 -6.43 -0.80
N THR A 98 8.60 -6.20 0.46
CA THR A 98 9.80 -6.78 1.08
C THR A 98 9.63 -8.28 1.31
N SER A 99 8.46 -8.72 1.78
CA SER A 99 8.10 -10.14 1.92
C SER A 99 8.13 -10.88 0.60
N PHE A 100 7.61 -10.27 -0.48
CA PHE A 100 7.73 -10.82 -1.83
C PHE A 100 9.19 -10.96 -2.23
N ARG A 101 10.00 -9.91 -2.04
CA ARG A 101 11.42 -9.94 -2.42
C ARG A 101 12.21 -10.98 -1.64
N ASN A 102 11.95 -11.15 -0.34
CA ASN A 102 12.61 -12.20 0.44
C ASN A 102 12.23 -13.58 -0.11
N ARG A 103 10.95 -13.81 -0.39
CA ARG A 103 10.47 -15.08 -0.97
C ARG A 103 11.01 -15.36 -2.37
N CYS A 104 11.16 -14.33 -3.22
CA CYS A 104 11.58 -14.48 -4.61
C CYS A 104 13.10 -14.27 -4.83
N GLY A 105 13.79 -13.67 -3.87
CA GLY A 105 15.23 -13.36 -3.91
C GLY A 105 16.12 -14.37 -3.20
N ASP A 106 15.54 -15.31 -2.44
CA ASP A 106 16.25 -16.45 -1.85
C ASP A 106 16.62 -17.53 -2.89
N GLU A 107 17.18 -17.13 -4.03
CA GLU A 107 17.84 -18.07 -4.95
C GLU A 107 19.15 -18.62 -4.36
N ASN A 108 19.67 -18.12 -3.22
CA ASN A 108 21.07 -18.38 -2.87
C ASN A 108 21.45 -18.84 -1.45
N VAL A 109 20.57 -18.90 -0.45
CA VAL A 109 20.88 -19.64 0.80
C VAL A 109 19.57 -20.16 1.37
N GLU A 110 19.43 -21.47 1.42
CA GLU A 110 18.37 -22.18 2.14
C GLU A 110 16.96 -22.15 1.51
N GLY A 111 16.67 -23.21 0.74
CA GLY A 111 15.42 -23.94 0.90
C GLY A 111 15.27 -24.54 2.31
N SER A 112 15.39 -23.73 3.36
CA SER A 112 15.12 -24.08 4.76
C SER A 112 13.86 -23.35 5.24
N LEU A 113 12.78 -23.51 4.48
CA LEU A 113 11.57 -23.91 5.18
C LEU A 113 11.82 -25.34 5.64
N THR A 114 12.45 -25.47 6.81
CA THR A 114 12.23 -26.61 7.68
C THR A 114 10.73 -26.61 7.99
N LEU A 115 9.94 -27.18 7.09
CA LEU A 115 8.63 -27.69 7.40
C LEU A 115 8.87 -28.84 8.37
N SER A 116 8.86 -28.55 9.67
CA SER A 116 8.50 -29.55 10.67
C SER A 116 7.03 -29.89 10.49
N LEU A 117 6.71 -30.64 9.44
CA LEU A 117 5.44 -31.36 9.32
C LEU A 117 5.78 -32.83 9.07
N PRO A 118 5.55 -33.72 10.07
CA PRO A 118 5.61 -35.16 9.85
C PRO A 118 4.33 -35.59 9.13
N GLY A 119 4.41 -35.90 7.84
CA GLY A 119 3.29 -36.46 7.11
C GLY A 119 3.35 -36.26 5.60
N SER A 120 3.98 -37.22 4.92
CA SER A 120 3.55 -37.85 3.66
C SER A 120 2.84 -37.00 2.58
N TYR A 121 3.52 -36.10 1.85
CA TYR A 121 3.02 -35.66 0.53
C TYR A 121 4.17 -35.36 -0.44
N SER A 122 4.10 -36.03 -1.60
CA SER A 122 4.60 -35.72 -2.95
C SER A 122 5.89 -34.92 -3.10
N VAL A 123 6.81 -35.44 -3.93
CA VAL A 123 7.94 -34.71 -4.49
C VAL A 123 7.43 -33.42 -5.14
N CYS A 124 7.58 -32.30 -4.45
CA CYS A 124 7.33 -30.97 -4.96
C CYS A 124 8.30 -30.72 -6.13
N ASN A 125 7.76 -30.45 -7.32
CA ASN A 125 8.55 -29.87 -8.39
C ASN A 125 9.01 -28.49 -7.88
N PHE A 126 10.23 -28.40 -7.34
CA PHE A 126 10.79 -27.22 -6.68
C PHE A 126 10.56 -25.91 -7.47
N HIS A 127 10.54 -26.00 -8.80
CA HIS A 127 10.30 -24.87 -9.70
C HIS A 127 8.82 -24.42 -9.75
N PHE A 128 7.87 -25.36 -9.70
CA PHE A 128 6.44 -25.07 -9.83
C PHE A 128 5.85 -24.48 -8.54
N ASP A 129 6.32 -24.95 -7.38
CA ASP A 129 5.90 -24.45 -6.07
C ASP A 129 6.44 -23.04 -5.77
N PHE A 130 7.64 -22.72 -6.26
CA PHE A 130 8.26 -21.40 -6.10
C PHE A 130 7.51 -20.30 -6.86
N PHE A 131 7.22 -20.52 -8.15
CA PHE A 131 6.44 -19.60 -8.98
C PHE A 131 5.07 -19.34 -8.35
N PHE A 132 4.40 -20.39 -7.85
CA PHE A 132 3.12 -20.26 -7.18
C PHE A 132 3.20 -19.46 -5.88
N CYS A 133 4.30 -19.59 -5.12
CA CYS A 133 4.54 -18.81 -3.89
C CYS A 133 4.73 -17.31 -4.18
N CYS A 134 5.55 -16.97 -5.18
CA CYS A 134 5.74 -15.59 -5.63
C CYS A 134 4.42 -15.00 -6.15
N MET A 135 3.70 -15.73 -7.00
CA MET A 135 2.42 -15.27 -7.55
C MET A 135 1.37 -15.07 -6.45
N ARG A 136 1.29 -15.98 -5.47
CA ARG A 136 0.40 -15.81 -4.30
C ARG A 136 0.75 -14.58 -3.47
N SER A 137 2.05 -14.32 -3.26
CA SER A 137 2.52 -13.14 -2.53
C SER A 137 2.17 -11.85 -3.28
N PHE A 138 2.32 -11.85 -4.60
CA PHE A 138 1.91 -10.73 -5.44
C PHE A 138 0.40 -10.48 -5.41
N GLN A 139 -0.42 -11.54 -5.43
CA GLN A 139 -1.88 -11.43 -5.30
C GLN A 139 -2.30 -10.85 -3.95
N ASN A 140 -1.62 -11.24 -2.86
CA ASN A 140 -1.85 -10.63 -1.54
C ASN A 140 -1.52 -9.14 -1.55
N LEU A 141 -0.39 -8.76 -2.17
CA LEU A 141 0.01 -7.37 -2.32
C LEU A 141 -1.03 -6.56 -3.12
N LYS A 142 -1.61 -7.13 -4.19
CA LYS A 142 -2.73 -6.52 -4.93
C LYS A 142 -3.97 -6.33 -4.06
N ARG A 143 -4.30 -7.31 -3.22
CA ARG A 143 -5.42 -7.21 -2.29
C ARG A 143 -5.20 -6.06 -1.31
N GLU A 144 -4.03 -5.99 -0.68
CA GLU A 144 -3.71 -4.94 0.30
C GLU A 144 -3.72 -3.53 -0.31
N HIS A 145 -3.22 -3.39 -1.54
CA HIS A 145 -3.30 -2.14 -2.30
C HIS A 145 -4.76 -1.72 -2.56
N GLY A 146 -5.61 -2.65 -2.99
CA GLY A 146 -7.04 -2.38 -3.20
C GLY A 146 -7.76 -1.98 -1.92
N VAL A 147 -7.47 -2.66 -0.80
CA VAL A 147 -8.04 -2.32 0.51
C VAL A 147 -7.58 -0.95 0.97
N LEU A 148 -6.29 -0.65 0.85
CA LEU A 148 -5.74 0.67 1.21
C LEU A 148 -6.38 1.78 0.38
N ARG A 149 -6.51 1.56 -0.94
CA ARG A 149 -7.15 2.49 -1.86
C ARG A 149 -8.58 2.78 -1.46
N GLN A 150 -9.39 1.75 -1.23
CA GLN A 150 -10.77 1.91 -0.84
C GLN A 150 -10.93 2.68 0.48
N LYS A 151 -10.08 2.39 1.47
CA LYS A 151 -10.10 3.08 2.77
C LYS A 151 -9.70 4.56 2.63
N LEU A 152 -8.66 4.86 1.85
CA LEU A 152 -8.24 6.24 1.61
C LEU A 152 -9.28 7.02 0.79
N GLU A 153 -9.86 6.41 -0.26
CA GLU A 153 -10.95 7.03 -1.02
C GLU A 153 -12.15 7.34 -0.11
N SER A 154 -12.51 6.42 0.79
CA SER A 154 -13.57 6.65 1.78
C SER A 154 -13.24 7.79 2.76
N TYR A 155 -11.97 7.87 3.20
CA TYR A 155 -11.49 8.96 4.05
C TYR A 155 -11.62 10.32 3.37
N PHE A 156 -11.08 10.48 2.16
CA PHE A 156 -11.19 11.74 1.40
C PHE A 156 -12.65 12.06 1.06
N GLN A 157 -13.46 11.05 0.75
CA GLN A 157 -14.88 11.24 0.49
C GLN A 157 -15.64 11.80 1.71
N LEU A 158 -15.29 11.38 2.92
CA LEU A 158 -15.85 11.94 4.15
C LEU A 158 -15.35 13.36 4.42
N LEU A 159 -14.08 13.64 4.15
CA LEU A 159 -13.54 15.00 4.26
C LEU A 159 -14.25 15.98 3.32
N ARG A 160 -14.51 15.59 2.06
CA ARG A 160 -15.26 16.43 1.11
C ARG A 160 -16.70 16.66 1.55
N GLN A 161 -17.37 15.65 2.10
CA GLN A 161 -18.75 15.77 2.61
C GLN A 161 -18.85 16.63 3.86
N ALA A 162 -17.83 16.58 4.72
CA ALA A 162 -17.73 17.45 5.87
C ALA A 162 -17.50 18.93 5.49
N GLY A 163 -17.14 19.23 4.23
CA GLY A 163 -16.76 20.57 3.80
C GLY A 163 -15.51 21.10 4.52
N PRO A 164 -14.96 22.25 4.10
CA PRO A 164 -14.02 22.97 4.95
C PRO A 164 -14.77 23.29 6.24
N ALA A 165 -14.20 22.91 7.40
CA ALA A 165 -14.66 23.48 8.65
C ALA A 165 -14.68 24.98 8.42
N VAL A 166 -15.85 25.62 8.49
CA VAL A 166 -15.91 27.08 8.53
C VAL A 166 -14.98 27.44 9.67
N THR A 167 -13.78 27.91 9.34
CA THR A 167 -12.82 28.42 10.29
C THR A 167 -13.59 29.53 10.97
N ALA A 168 -14.03 29.27 12.19
CA ALA A 168 -14.75 30.23 12.99
C ALA A 168 -13.94 31.52 12.89
N THR A 169 -14.55 32.52 12.28
CA THR A 169 -14.03 33.87 12.11
C THR A 169 -13.37 34.23 13.43
N ARG A 170 -12.03 34.34 13.46
CA ARG A 170 -11.36 34.95 14.61
C ARG A 170 -11.83 36.40 14.61
N PRO A 171 -12.63 36.86 15.60
CA PRO A 171 -12.84 38.28 15.75
C PRO A 171 -11.69 38.82 16.59
N ARG A 172 -10.94 39.78 16.04
CA ARG A 172 -10.18 40.84 16.73
C ARG A 172 -9.24 41.45 15.68
N GLY A 173 -9.26 42.74 15.38
CA GLY A 173 -9.95 43.88 15.99
C GLY A 173 -9.26 45.14 15.48
N MET A 174 -10.04 46.22 15.34
CA MET A 174 -9.68 47.64 15.13
C MET A 174 -8.34 47.97 14.47
#